data_AF-A0A9P1HFD2-F1
#
_entry.id   AF-A0A9P1HFD2-F1
#
_cell.length_a   1.000
_cell.length_b   1.000
_cell.length_c   1.000
_cell.angle_alpha   90.00
_cell.angle_beta   90.00
_cell.angle_gamma   90.00
#
_symmetry.space_group_name_H-M   'P 1'
#
loop_
_entity.id
_entity.type
_entity.pdbx_description
1 polymer ?
#
loop_
_entity_poly.entity_id
_entity_poly.type
_entity_poly.pdbx_seq_one_letter_code
_entity_poly.pdbx_strand_id
1 'polypeptide(L)'
;MILLFLILNLIIAIKSRLPDHTYIPTSDCQFEVHKDGPDGVLVEGAEIDMQLYYKIQCKPVDGYCLKVSNCTVSPDSSSHEASYPIIDSEGCSLEKSLYEDVQYTDDFTAGIVNPFPIRFRSSSSAVIFYCATSLQPRDSKFGKCSHPKCS
;
A
#
# COMPACT_ATOMS: atom_id res chain seq x y z
N MET A 1 25.56 45.34 -22.93
CA MET A 1 25.53 43.96 -23.47
C MET A 1 25.99 42.92 -22.45
N ILE A 2 27.17 43.08 -21.82
CA ILE A 2 27.72 42.14 -20.81
C ILE A 2 26.80 41.98 -19.57
N LEU A 3 26.21 43.07 -19.08
CA LEU A 3 25.31 43.05 -17.93
C LEU A 3 24.03 42.21 -18.17
N LEU A 4 23.56 42.17 -19.42
CA LEU A 4 22.38 41.40 -19.83
C LEU A 4 22.68 39.89 -19.83
N PHE A 5 23.89 39.51 -20.26
CA PHE A 5 24.37 38.13 -20.23
C PHE A 5 24.55 37.62 -18.79
N LEU A 6 25.05 38.45 -17.88
CA LEU A 6 25.19 38.07 -16.46
C LEU A 6 23.82 37.86 -15.81
N ILE A 7 22.84 38.73 -16.09
CA ILE A 7 21.46 38.56 -15.63
C ILE A 7 20.82 37.30 -16.20
N LEU A 8 21.02 37.00 -17.49
CA LEU A 8 20.47 35.81 -18.11
C LEU A 8 21.05 34.53 -17.49
N ASN A 9 22.37 34.47 -17.29
CA ASN A 9 23.02 33.34 -16.63
C ASN A 9 22.59 33.17 -15.17
N LEU A 10 22.38 34.28 -14.45
CA LEU A 10 21.88 34.24 -13.08
C LEU A 10 20.44 33.72 -13.01
N ILE A 11 19.56 34.13 -13.92
CA ILE A 11 18.18 33.64 -14.02
C ILE A 11 18.16 32.14 -14.36
N ILE A 12 19.04 31.69 -15.26
CA ILE A 12 19.18 30.26 -15.59
C ILE A 12 19.63 29.45 -14.36
N ALA A 13 20.58 29.97 -13.57
CA ALA A 13 21.05 29.35 -12.35
C ALA A 13 20.03 29.36 -11.18
N ILE A 14 19.09 30.32 -11.18
CA ILE A 14 17.98 30.36 -10.21
C ILE A 14 16.86 29.41 -10.64
N LYS A 15 16.56 29.32 -11.94
CA LYS A 15 15.55 28.39 -12.48
C LYS A 15 15.92 26.92 -12.24
N SER A 16 17.21 26.57 -12.23
CA SER A 16 17.69 25.23 -11.87
C SER A 16 17.67 24.92 -10.37
N ARG A 17 17.41 25.92 -9.51
CA ARG A 17 17.32 25.76 -8.05
C ARG A 17 15.90 25.85 -7.50
N LEU A 18 14.91 26.22 -8.30
CA LEU A 18 13.53 26.04 -7.88
C LEU A 18 13.26 24.54 -7.86
N PRO A 19 12.85 23.95 -6.71
CA PRO A 19 12.34 22.60 -6.71
C PRO A 19 11.14 22.59 -7.66
N ASP A 20 11.29 21.82 -8.73
CA ASP A 20 10.21 21.46 -9.62
C ASP A 20 9.07 20.89 -8.78
N HIS A 21 7.83 21.14 -9.21
CA HIS A 21 6.61 20.64 -8.58
C HIS A 21 6.85 19.28 -7.93
N THR A 22 6.63 19.15 -6.61
CA THR A 22 6.89 17.91 -5.85
C THR A 22 6.27 16.72 -6.60
N TYR A 23 7.09 15.98 -7.35
CA TYR A 23 6.62 14.85 -8.13
C TYR A 23 6.20 13.77 -7.14
N ILE A 24 4.89 13.50 -7.08
CA ILE A 24 4.36 12.40 -6.29
C ILE A 24 4.32 11.18 -7.22
N PRO A 25 5.20 10.19 -7.03
CA PRO A 25 5.18 8.99 -7.85
C PRO A 25 3.87 8.23 -7.66
N THR A 26 3.36 7.65 -8.74
CA THR A 26 2.20 6.76 -8.73
C THR A 26 2.54 5.44 -9.41
N SER A 27 1.81 4.39 -9.08
CA SER A 27 1.95 3.07 -9.70
C SER A 27 0.59 2.40 -9.81
N ASP A 28 0.39 1.62 -10.86
CA ASP A 28 -0.79 0.77 -11.01
C ASP A 28 -0.61 -0.47 -10.12
N CYS A 29 -1.60 -0.73 -9.26
CA CYS A 29 -1.61 -1.87 -8.36
C CYS A 29 -2.75 -2.84 -8.70
N GLN A 30 -2.47 -4.13 -8.58
CA GLN A 30 -3.42 -5.22 -8.68
C GLN A 30 -3.68 -5.79 -7.29
N PHE A 31 -4.94 -6.07 -7.01
CA PHE A 31 -5.41 -6.66 -5.75
C PHE A 31 -5.96 -8.05 -6.02
N GLU A 32 -5.45 -9.04 -5.32
CA GLU A 32 -5.83 -10.45 -5.49
C GLU A 32 -6.07 -11.10 -4.13
N VAL A 33 -6.94 -12.11 -4.08
CA VAL A 33 -7.17 -12.92 -2.88
C VAL A 33 -6.82 -14.36 -3.21
N HIS A 34 -5.91 -14.93 -2.43
CA HIS A 34 -5.42 -16.29 -2.60
C HIS A 34 -5.80 -17.16 -1.41
N LYS A 35 -5.98 -18.46 -1.66
CA LYS A 35 -6.15 -19.46 -0.61
C LYS A 35 -4.80 -19.89 -0.02
N ASP A 36 -4.71 -19.99 1.31
CA ASP A 36 -3.58 -20.53 2.08
C ASP A 36 -2.23 -19.79 1.98
N GLY A 37 -1.99 -18.89 1.02
CA GLY A 37 -0.74 -18.11 0.94
C GLY A 37 -0.50 -17.34 -0.37
N PRO A 38 0.69 -16.72 -0.54
CA PRO A 38 1.02 -15.84 -1.68
C PRO A 38 1.04 -16.51 -3.06
N ASP A 39 1.27 -17.83 -3.08
CA ASP A 39 1.28 -18.67 -4.28
C ASP A 39 0.04 -19.57 -4.36
N GLY A 40 -0.94 -19.31 -3.49
CA GLY A 40 -2.21 -20.01 -3.44
C GLY A 40 -3.06 -19.81 -4.70
N VAL A 41 -4.12 -20.60 -4.84
CA VAL A 41 -5.09 -20.39 -5.91
C VAL A 41 -5.90 -19.13 -5.67
N LEU A 42 -6.21 -18.38 -6.73
CA LEU A 42 -7.12 -17.24 -6.66
C LEU A 42 -8.52 -17.68 -6.23
N VAL A 43 -9.14 -16.91 -5.35
CA VAL A 43 -10.49 -17.16 -4.84
C VAL A 43 -11.36 -15.91 -4.89
N GLU A 44 -12.64 -16.10 -5.21
CA GLU A 44 -13.67 -15.05 -5.20
C GLU A 44 -14.59 -15.15 -3.97
N GLY A 45 -14.47 -16.24 -3.20
CA GLY A 45 -15.25 -16.52 -2.00
C GLY A 45 -14.43 -17.32 -1.00
N ALA A 46 -14.95 -17.43 0.23
CA ALA A 46 -14.23 -18.08 1.31
C ALA A 46 -15.18 -18.90 2.19
N GLU A 47 -14.68 -20.03 2.70
CA GLU A 47 -15.31 -20.84 3.73
C GLU A 47 -14.65 -20.58 5.09
N ILE A 48 -15.36 -20.87 6.18
CA ILE A 48 -14.95 -20.43 7.53
C ILE A 48 -13.60 -21.00 7.99
N ASP A 49 -13.17 -22.11 7.41
CA ASP A 49 -11.94 -22.84 7.69
C ASP A 49 -10.83 -22.60 6.66
N MET A 50 -11.04 -21.70 5.70
CA MET A 50 -10.01 -21.30 4.75
C MET A 50 -9.10 -20.24 5.36
N GLN A 51 -7.80 -20.31 5.09
CA GLN A 51 -6.92 -19.16 5.27
C GLN A 51 -6.92 -18.33 3.99
N LEU A 52 -7.03 -17.01 4.11
CA LEU A 52 -6.95 -16.08 2.97
C LEU A 52 -5.64 -15.30 3.02
N TYR A 53 -5.11 -15.01 1.84
CA TYR A 53 -3.97 -14.13 1.63
C TYR A 53 -4.38 -13.01 0.68
N TYR A 54 -4.49 -11.79 1.20
CA TYR A 54 -4.77 -10.60 0.42
C TYR A 54 -3.47 -10.07 -0.16
N LYS A 55 -3.30 -10.14 -1.48
CA LYS A 55 -2.08 -9.77 -2.20
C LYS A 55 -2.26 -8.42 -2.89
N ILE A 56 -1.30 -7.53 -2.67
CA ILE A 56 -1.22 -6.22 -3.32
C ILE A 56 0.09 -6.19 -4.10
N GLN A 57 0.00 -6.10 -5.42
CA GLN A 57 1.18 -6.04 -6.29
C GLN A 57 1.13 -4.81 -7.17
N CYS A 58 2.15 -3.97 -7.10
CA CYS A 58 2.24 -2.73 -7.88
C CYS A 58 3.33 -2.81 -8.95
N LYS A 59 3.20 -2.02 -10.02
CA LYS A 59 4.27 -1.89 -11.01
C LYS A 59 5.52 -1.23 -10.38
N PRO A 60 6.73 -1.72 -10.66
CA PRO A 60 7.95 -1.11 -10.15
C PRO A 60 8.12 0.35 -10.57
N VAL A 61 8.58 1.19 -9.64
CA VAL A 61 8.92 2.60 -9.88
C VAL A 61 10.33 2.86 -9.34
N ASP A 62 11.23 3.33 -10.21
CA ASP A 62 12.64 3.50 -9.88
C ASP A 62 12.86 4.40 -8.66
N GLY A 63 13.60 3.88 -7.68
CA GLY A 63 13.94 4.62 -6.45
C GLY A 63 12.86 4.62 -5.37
N TYR A 64 11.73 3.95 -5.60
CA TYR A 64 10.62 3.86 -4.64
C TYR A 64 10.33 2.41 -4.23
N CYS A 65 9.46 2.27 -3.23
CA CYS A 65 8.94 1.01 -2.72
C CYS A 65 7.46 1.18 -2.40
N LEU A 66 6.69 0.10 -2.51
CA LEU A 66 5.32 0.03 -2.00
C LEU A 66 5.31 0.20 -0.47
N LYS A 67 4.38 1.01 0.02
CA LYS A 67 3.95 1.04 1.42
C LYS A 67 2.43 0.89 1.48
N VAL A 68 1.96 -0.10 2.22
CA VAL A 68 0.56 -0.19 2.65
C VAL A 68 0.35 0.81 3.80
N SER A 69 -0.55 1.77 3.61
CA SER A 69 -0.72 2.92 4.50
C SER A 69 -1.88 2.76 5.49
N ASN A 70 -2.83 1.88 5.21
CA ASN A 70 -3.86 1.39 6.13
C ASN A 70 -4.77 0.45 5.34
N CYS A 71 -5.55 -0.35 6.07
CA CYS A 71 -6.62 -1.16 5.49
C CYS A 71 -7.86 -1.13 6.36
N THR A 72 -9.02 -1.26 5.72
CA THR A 72 -10.33 -1.31 6.34
C THR A 72 -11.16 -2.45 5.77
N VAL A 73 -12.15 -2.87 6.55
CA VAL A 73 -13.20 -3.79 6.12
C VAL A 73 -14.58 -3.16 6.31
N SER A 74 -15.50 -3.37 5.37
CA SER A 74 -16.86 -2.86 5.47
C SER A 74 -17.90 -3.88 4.98
N PRO A 75 -19.16 -3.79 5.47
CA PRO A 75 -20.27 -4.62 4.98
C PRO A 75 -20.84 -4.12 3.65
N ASP A 76 -20.62 -2.85 3.30
CA ASP A 76 -21.17 -2.19 2.12
C ASP A 76 -20.14 -1.28 1.42
N SER A 77 -20.30 -1.11 0.10
CA SER A 77 -19.39 -0.34 -0.77
C SER A 77 -19.73 1.15 -0.86
N SER A 78 -20.87 1.54 -0.33
CA SER A 78 -21.52 2.84 -0.53
C SER A 78 -21.25 3.84 0.60
N SER A 79 -20.81 3.40 1.78
CA SER A 79 -20.51 4.27 2.91
C SER A 79 -19.15 3.96 3.56
N HIS A 80 -18.27 4.97 3.60
CA HIS A 80 -17.06 4.93 4.41
C HIS A 80 -17.38 4.99 5.92
N GLU A 81 -18.58 5.45 6.29
CA GLU A 81 -19.03 5.56 7.70
C GLU A 81 -19.14 4.21 8.41
N ALA A 82 -19.23 3.09 7.67
CA ALA A 82 -19.26 1.74 8.23
C ALA A 82 -17.94 0.97 8.07
N SER A 83 -16.85 1.63 7.67
CA SER A 83 -15.54 0.99 7.53
C SER A 83 -14.86 0.80 8.89
N TYR A 84 -14.43 -0.43 9.16
CA TYR A 84 -13.69 -0.80 10.36
C TYR A 84 -12.19 -0.93 10.04
N PRO A 85 -11.30 -0.17 10.70
CA PRO A 85 -9.86 -0.23 10.44
C PRO A 85 -9.24 -1.52 10.99
N ILE A 86 -8.40 -2.16 10.18
CA ILE A 86 -7.74 -3.44 10.52
C ILE A 86 -6.21 -3.37 10.46
N ILE A 87 -5.65 -2.47 9.64
CA ILE A 87 -4.22 -2.23 9.52
C ILE A 87 -3.96 -0.74 9.69
N ASP A 88 -2.97 -0.38 10.51
CA ASP A 88 -2.57 1.01 10.76
C ASP A 88 -1.56 1.57 9.72
N SER A 89 -1.07 2.79 9.96
CA SER A 89 -0.13 3.48 9.06
C SER A 89 1.27 2.88 8.98
N GLU A 90 1.60 2.02 9.93
CA GLU A 90 2.85 1.29 9.99
C GLU A 90 2.68 -0.15 9.50
N GLY A 91 1.54 -0.49 8.90
CA GLY A 91 1.29 -1.84 8.41
C GLY A 91 1.08 -2.85 9.53
N CYS A 92 0.79 -2.40 10.75
CA CYS A 92 0.53 -3.26 11.88
C CYS A 92 -0.96 -3.55 12.01
N SER A 93 -1.27 -4.79 12.31
CA SER A 93 -2.64 -5.22 12.52
C SER A 93 -3.17 -4.67 13.84
N LEU A 94 -4.32 -4.01 13.74
CA LEU A 94 -5.12 -3.58 14.88
C LEU A 94 -5.92 -4.75 15.47
N GLU A 95 -6.06 -5.85 14.73
CA GLU A 95 -6.85 -7.02 15.08
C GLU A 95 -6.07 -8.30 14.80
N LYS A 96 -4.99 -8.54 15.56
CA LYS A 96 -4.06 -9.68 15.36
C LYS A 96 -4.72 -11.07 15.39
N SER A 97 -5.92 -11.19 15.94
CA SER A 97 -6.70 -12.44 15.93
C SER A 97 -7.41 -12.71 14.61
N LEU A 98 -7.58 -11.68 13.78
CA LEU A 98 -8.30 -11.74 12.50
C LEU A 98 -7.36 -11.49 11.31
N TYR A 99 -6.42 -10.56 11.43
CA TYR A 99 -5.49 -10.22 10.36
C TYR A 99 -4.07 -10.17 10.92
N GLU A 100 -3.10 -10.70 10.19
CA GLU A 100 -1.69 -10.52 10.51
C GLU A 100 -1.19 -9.14 10.07
N ASP A 101 0.00 -8.77 10.55
CA ASP A 101 0.71 -7.58 10.08
C ASP A 101 1.02 -7.69 8.57
N VAL A 102 1.19 -6.53 7.90
CA VAL A 102 1.53 -6.50 6.48
C VAL A 102 2.91 -7.14 6.27
N GLN A 103 2.97 -8.12 5.37
CA GLN A 103 4.19 -8.79 4.95
C GLN A 103 4.60 -8.29 3.57
N TYR A 104 5.87 -8.01 3.36
CA TYR A 104 6.40 -7.62 2.06
C TYR A 104 7.27 -8.75 1.52
N THR A 105 6.88 -9.36 0.40
CA THR A 105 7.65 -10.42 -0.26
C THR A 105 8.76 -9.86 -1.15
N ASP A 106 8.53 -8.66 -1.68
CA ASP A 106 9.50 -7.84 -2.39
C ASP A 106 9.14 -6.35 -2.25
N ASP A 107 9.86 -5.47 -2.96
CA ASP A 107 9.72 -4.02 -2.81
C ASP A 107 8.39 -3.45 -3.36
N PHE A 108 7.64 -4.24 -4.14
CA PHE A 108 6.38 -3.83 -4.77
C PHE A 108 5.25 -4.85 -4.57
N THR A 109 5.46 -5.88 -3.76
CA THR A 109 4.47 -6.90 -3.42
C THR A 109 4.31 -6.99 -1.91
N ALA A 110 3.09 -6.71 -1.44
CA ALA A 110 2.68 -6.85 -0.06
C ALA A 110 1.58 -7.91 0.06
N GLY A 111 1.42 -8.47 1.25
CA GLY A 111 0.23 -9.24 1.58
C GLY A 111 -0.11 -9.28 3.06
N ILE A 112 -1.36 -9.67 3.30
CA ILE A 112 -1.99 -9.69 4.61
C ILE A 112 -2.67 -11.04 4.77
N VAL A 113 -2.30 -11.78 5.80
CA VAL A 113 -2.90 -13.08 6.11
C VAL A 113 -4.16 -12.85 6.95
N ASN A 114 -5.25 -13.48 6.56
CA ASN A 114 -6.46 -13.61 7.35
C ASN A 114 -6.65 -15.09 7.69
N PRO A 115 -6.33 -15.53 8.92
CA PRO A 115 -6.38 -16.93 9.30
C PRO A 115 -7.79 -17.53 9.20
N PHE A 116 -8.83 -16.71 9.43
CA PHE A 116 -10.23 -17.11 9.36
C PHE A 116 -11.11 -16.00 8.75
N PRO A 117 -11.84 -16.27 7.66
CA PRO A 117 -12.74 -15.33 7.01
C PRO A 117 -13.77 -14.77 7.97
N ILE A 118 -13.91 -13.45 7.93
CA ILE A 118 -14.89 -12.75 8.75
C ILE A 118 -16.20 -12.53 7.98
N ARG A 119 -17.27 -12.30 8.72
CA ARG A 119 -18.53 -11.78 8.16
C ARG A 119 -19.12 -10.75 9.10
N PHE A 120 -19.78 -9.75 8.54
CA PHE A 120 -20.60 -8.83 9.32
C PHE A 120 -21.95 -9.48 9.63
N ARG A 121 -22.38 -9.40 10.90
CA ARG A 121 -23.62 -10.05 11.38
C ARG A 121 -24.87 -9.63 10.61
N SER A 122 -24.89 -8.40 10.11
CA SER A 122 -26.04 -7.78 9.43
C SER A 122 -25.87 -7.64 7.91
N SER A 123 -24.84 -8.25 7.32
CA SER A 123 -24.58 -8.22 5.86
C SER A 123 -24.95 -9.55 5.19
N SER A 124 -25.34 -9.48 3.92
CA SER A 124 -25.86 -10.62 3.15
C SER A 124 -24.80 -11.63 2.70
N SER A 125 -23.50 -11.29 2.68
CA SER A 125 -22.39 -12.28 2.56
C SER A 125 -21.03 -11.64 2.31
N ALA A 126 -20.98 -10.47 1.68
CA ALA A 126 -19.73 -9.88 1.21
C ALA A 126 -19.04 -9.02 2.29
N VAL A 127 -17.72 -9.10 2.32
CA VAL A 127 -16.83 -8.19 3.04
C VAL A 127 -16.03 -7.44 2.00
N ILE A 128 -16.03 -6.12 2.07
CA ILE A 128 -15.18 -5.30 1.22
C ILE A 128 -13.90 -5.04 1.98
N PHE A 129 -12.80 -5.46 1.38
CA PHE A 129 -11.46 -5.24 1.91
C PHE A 129 -10.83 -4.13 1.08
N TYR A 130 -10.44 -3.05 1.75
CA TYR A 130 -9.83 -1.88 1.12
C TYR A 130 -8.50 -1.57 1.78
N CYS A 131 -7.49 -1.25 0.98
CA CYS A 131 -6.22 -0.71 1.48
C CYS A 131 -5.84 0.55 0.72
N ALA A 132 -5.35 1.55 1.44
CA ALA A 132 -4.66 2.69 0.86
C ALA A 132 -3.17 2.36 0.71
N THR A 133 -2.60 2.58 -0.48
CA THR A 133 -1.16 2.38 -0.74
C THR A 133 -0.48 3.70 -1.07
N SER A 134 0.82 3.76 -0.81
CA SER A 134 1.69 4.87 -1.18
C SER A 134 3.03 4.35 -1.66
N LEU A 135 3.80 5.21 -2.32
CA LEU A 135 5.19 4.93 -2.70
C LEU A 135 6.11 5.72 -1.78
N GLN A 136 7.02 5.02 -1.11
CA GLN A 136 8.04 5.62 -0.26
C GLN A 136 9.42 5.54 -0.94
N PRO A 137 10.28 6.57 -0.81
CA PRO A 137 11.63 6.50 -1.32
C PRO A 137 12.40 5.34 -0.70
N ARG A 138 13.18 4.63 -1.51
CA ARG A 138 14.10 3.60 -1.02
C ARG A 138 15.19 4.25 -0.17
N ASP A 139 15.62 3.57 0.90
CA ASP A 139 16.69 4.10 1.75
C ASP A 139 17.98 4.23 0.92
N SER A 140 18.47 5.46 0.80
CA SER A 140 19.66 5.81 0.01
C SER A 140 20.96 5.24 0.58
N LYS A 141 20.99 4.85 1.86
CA LYS A 141 22.17 4.26 2.50
C LYS A 141 22.26 2.75 2.29
N PHE A 142 21.12 2.06 2.29
CA PHE A 142 21.09 0.59 2.25
C PHE A 142 20.56 0.02 0.93
N GLY A 143 19.97 0.85 0.06
CA GLY A 143 19.36 0.39 -1.19
C GLY A 143 18.20 -0.57 -0.97
N LYS A 144 17.60 -0.57 0.23
CA LYS A 144 16.50 -1.46 0.63
C LYS A 144 15.31 -0.65 1.13
N CYS A 145 14.13 -1.24 1.03
CA CYS A 145 12.92 -0.66 1.60
C CYS A 145 12.90 -0.90 3.11
N SER A 146 12.69 0.17 3.88
CA SER A 146 12.47 0.07 5.32
C SER A 146 10.99 -0.20 5.56
N HIS A 147 10.62 -1.47 5.65
CA HIS A 147 9.27 -1.84 6.07
C HIS A 147 9.18 -1.75 7.60
N PRO A 148 8.08 -1.18 8.15
CA PRO A 148 7.92 -1.11 9.59
C PRO A 148 7.89 -2.51 10.22
N LYS A 149 8.27 -2.59 11.49
CA LYS A 149 8.22 -3.83 12.27
C LYS A 149 7.23 -3.66 13.40
N CYS A 150 6.24 -4.53 13.42
CA CYS A 150 5.21 -4.56 14.45
C CYS A 150 5.71 -5.33 15.68
N SER A 151 5.34 -4.86 16.87
CA SER A 151 5.70 -5.45 18.17
C SER A 151 4.70 -6.50 18.64
#